data_AF-A0A8T1KD65-F1
#
_entry.id   AF-A0A8T1KD65-F1
#
_cell.length_a   1.000
_cell.length_b   1.000
_cell.length_c   1.000
_cell.angle_alpha   90.00
_cell.angle_beta   90.00
_cell.angle_gamma   90.00
#
_symmetry.space_group_name_H-M   'P 1'
#
loop_
_entity.id
_entity.type
_entity.pdbx_description
1 polymer ?
#
loop_
_entity_poly.entity_id
_entity_poly.type
_entity_poly.pdbx_seq_one_letter_code
_entity_poly.pdbx_strand_id
1 'polypeptide(L)'
;MKHPGEYSAWDYCLRQRKRLKHATLPRSLCALPHVMKRIDLFAMSLEDAAVEAAATNDIDRLRSILDHIKINEYRDDVGRDGTDVAAAKGYTEIIKLIYRWWVKDSYAPTQLCKLALMNAVNGGHLEAVRALLSNWHWVELVNSRWGDDDVEHPYNFDLLEALEAAETKGEYNIYRVICEHNKIPGKMFLWAAEHDDLDVFDDVYYFHHLDDMDNLYRAMLVAVSRGCLDIVKFVTDKCGAELLDYVYGDDSFPCPLVTAIKHSQREVME
;
A
#
# COMPACT_ATOMS: atom_id res chain seq x y z
N MET A 1 11.61 -4.49 23.02
CA MET A 1 10.20 -4.92 22.89
C MET A 1 9.30 -3.74 23.21
N LYS A 2 8.94 -2.95 22.18
CA LYS A 2 7.84 -1.99 22.24
C LYS A 2 6.72 -2.60 21.42
N HIS A 3 5.56 -2.84 22.02
CA HIS A 3 4.38 -3.32 21.29
C HIS A 3 3.93 -2.26 20.27
N PRO A 4 3.87 -2.55 18.96
CA PRO A 4 3.23 -1.68 17.99
C PRO A 4 1.75 -2.08 17.95
N GLY A 5 0.87 -1.31 18.61
CA GLY A 5 -0.55 -1.66 18.60
C GLY A 5 -1.43 -0.98 19.65
N GLU A 6 -0.89 -0.21 20.59
CA GLU A 6 -1.71 0.60 21.49
C GLU A 6 -1.52 2.07 21.16
N TYR A 7 -2.37 2.60 20.27
CA TYR A 7 -2.80 3.97 20.44
C TYR A 7 -3.48 4.04 21.81
N SER A 8 -2.71 4.41 22.83
CA SER A 8 -3.25 4.53 24.18
C SER A 8 -4.37 5.58 24.14
N ALA A 9 -5.47 5.34 24.85
CA ALA A 9 -6.59 6.27 24.97
C ALA A 9 -6.18 7.71 25.39
N TRP A 10 -4.95 7.88 25.86
CA TRP A 10 -4.32 9.17 26.16
C TRP A 10 -4.03 10.02 24.91
N ASP A 11 -3.67 9.43 23.76
CA ASP A 11 -3.40 10.18 22.53
C ASP A 11 -4.68 10.77 21.90
N TYR A 12 -5.79 10.03 22.01
CA TYR A 12 -7.13 10.49 21.59
C TYR A 12 -7.58 11.71 22.41
N CYS A 13 -7.33 11.71 23.72
CA CYS A 13 -7.72 12.81 24.61
C CYS A 13 -6.92 14.11 24.42
N LEU A 14 -5.68 14.03 23.89
CA LEU A 14 -4.79 15.19 23.76
C LEU A 14 -5.09 16.05 22.53
N ARG A 15 -5.52 15.45 21.40
CA ARG A 15 -5.82 16.22 20.18
C ARG A 15 -7.14 16.99 20.27
N GLN A 16 -8.20 16.37 20.81
CA GLN A 16 -9.56 16.91 20.76
C GLN A 16 -9.80 18.11 21.71
N ARG A 17 -9.03 18.21 22.81
CA ARG A 17 -9.18 19.28 23.80
C ARG A 17 -8.64 20.65 23.36
N LYS A 18 -8.01 20.76 22.18
CA LYS A 18 -7.47 22.05 21.69
C LYS A 18 -8.57 23.10 21.53
N ARG A 19 -9.78 22.71 21.10
CA ARG A 19 -10.90 23.65 20.85
C ARG A 19 -11.65 24.04 22.13
N LEU A 20 -11.61 23.19 23.16
CA LEU A 20 -12.14 23.48 24.49
C LEU A 20 -11.11 24.14 25.42
N LYS A 21 -9.91 24.47 24.94
CA LYS A 21 -8.79 24.99 25.76
C LYS A 21 -9.15 26.24 26.58
N HIS A 22 -10.14 27.01 26.13
CA HIS A 22 -10.63 28.22 26.80
C HIS A 22 -12.03 28.07 27.40
N ALA A 23 -12.69 26.92 27.23
CA ALA A 23 -14.00 26.65 27.79
C ALA A 23 -13.86 26.20 29.26
N THR A 24 -14.52 26.91 30.18
CA THR A 24 -14.57 26.53 31.59
C THR A 24 -15.76 25.62 31.85
N LEU A 25 -15.51 24.30 31.79
CA LEU A 25 -16.52 23.30 32.11
C LEU A 25 -16.54 22.99 33.62
N PRO A 26 -17.72 22.84 34.25
CA PRO A 26 -17.85 22.41 35.64
C PRO A 26 -17.09 21.11 35.94
N ARG A 27 -16.44 21.03 37.12
CA ARG A 27 -15.67 19.85 37.54
C ARG A 27 -16.47 18.54 37.50
N SER A 28 -17.77 18.62 37.80
CA SER A 28 -18.69 17.48 37.74
C SER A 28 -18.85 16.91 36.33
N LEU A 29 -18.80 17.75 35.29
CA LEU A 29 -18.85 17.32 33.89
C LEU A 29 -17.50 16.77 33.43
N CYS A 30 -16.39 17.42 33.81
CA CYS A 30 -15.04 16.93 33.50
C CYS A 30 -14.76 15.54 34.11
N ALA A 31 -15.44 15.18 35.21
CA ALA A 31 -15.33 13.88 35.87
C ALA A 31 -16.07 12.75 35.14
N LEU A 32 -16.82 13.03 34.06
CA LEU A 32 -17.60 12.05 33.31
C LEU A 32 -16.99 11.82 31.91
N PRO A 33 -16.17 10.77 31.71
CA PRO A 33 -15.44 10.56 30.45
C PRO A 33 -16.34 10.43 29.22
N HIS A 34 -17.50 9.78 29.35
CA HIS A 34 -18.46 9.61 28.27
C HIS A 34 -19.14 10.94 27.88
N VAL A 35 -19.38 11.84 28.84
CA VAL A 35 -19.94 13.17 28.57
C VAL A 35 -18.90 14.05 27.90
N MET A 36 -17.66 14.01 28.40
CA MET A 36 -16.55 14.73 27.77
C MET A 36 -16.32 14.27 26.32
N LYS A 37 -16.31 12.95 26.07
CA LYS A 37 -16.23 12.40 24.70
C LYS A 37 -17.34 12.94 23.80
N ARG A 38 -18.55 13.09 24.31
CA ARG A 38 -19.70 13.58 23.54
C ARG A 38 -19.61 15.09 23.27
N ILE A 39 -19.16 15.88 24.25
CA ILE A 39 -18.89 17.31 24.07
C ILE A 39 -17.77 17.50 23.03
N ASP A 40 -16.70 16.73 23.14
CA ASP A 40 -15.59 16.74 22.18
C ASP A 40 -16.09 16.42 20.76
N LEU A 41 -16.91 15.38 20.60
CA LEU A 41 -17.54 15.00 19.33
C LEU A 41 -18.37 16.15 18.71
N PHE A 42 -19.14 16.89 19.53
CA PHE A 42 -19.91 18.05 19.06
C PHE A 42 -19.04 19.28 18.78
N ALA A 43 -17.85 19.36 19.38
CA ALA A 43 -16.92 20.45 19.21
C ALA A 43 -15.90 20.23 18.07
N MET A 44 -15.93 19.08 17.37
CA MET A 44 -15.05 18.77 16.25
C MET A 44 -15.21 19.75 15.09
N SER A 45 -14.15 19.95 14.30
CA SER A 45 -14.30 20.56 12.98
C SER A 45 -14.94 19.55 12.03
N LEU A 46 -15.39 19.99 10.85
CA LEU A 46 -15.98 19.04 9.90
C LEU A 46 -14.94 18.01 9.44
N GLU A 47 -13.69 18.44 9.32
CA GLU A 47 -12.54 17.62 8.93
C GLU A 47 -12.25 16.54 9.99
N ASP A 48 -12.12 16.95 11.27
CA ASP A 48 -11.90 16.03 12.39
C ASP A 48 -13.08 15.04 12.52
N ALA A 49 -14.32 15.53 12.33
CA ALA A 49 -15.51 14.69 12.40
C ALA A 49 -15.59 13.69 11.24
N ALA A 50 -15.08 14.02 10.05
CA ALA A 50 -14.96 13.09 8.93
C ALA A 50 -13.93 12.00 9.23
N VAL A 51 -12.75 12.36 9.75
CA VAL A 51 -11.72 11.38 10.12
C VAL A 51 -12.22 10.45 11.24
N GLU A 52 -12.95 10.98 12.24
CA GLU A 52 -13.57 10.14 13.29
C GLU A 52 -14.65 9.21 12.73
N ALA A 53 -15.49 9.69 11.79
CA ALA A 53 -16.50 8.85 11.13
C ALA A 53 -15.83 7.71 10.34
N ALA A 54 -14.73 8.01 9.64
CA ALA A 54 -13.90 7.01 8.98
C ALA A 54 -13.33 5.99 9.99
N ALA A 55 -12.79 6.45 11.12
CA ALA A 55 -12.24 5.60 12.17
C ALA A 55 -13.29 4.73 12.89
N THR A 56 -14.58 5.05 12.79
CA THR A 56 -15.69 4.33 13.43
C THR A 56 -16.55 3.53 12.45
N ASN A 57 -16.18 3.51 11.17
CA ASN A 57 -16.94 2.88 10.08
C ASN A 57 -18.37 3.43 9.91
N ASP A 58 -18.58 4.70 10.26
CA ASP A 58 -19.88 5.37 10.13
C ASP A 58 -20.03 5.97 8.72
N ILE A 59 -20.37 5.11 7.75
CA ILE A 59 -20.45 5.46 6.33
C ILE A 59 -21.47 6.58 6.08
N ASP A 60 -22.64 6.53 6.70
CA ASP A 60 -23.72 7.49 6.47
C ASP A 60 -23.36 8.86 7.02
N ARG A 61 -22.79 8.91 8.23
CA ARG A 61 -22.28 10.15 8.82
C ARG A 61 -21.12 10.70 8.01
N LEU A 62 -20.18 9.86 7.59
CA LEU A 62 -19.05 10.29 6.78
C LEU A 62 -19.54 10.95 5.49
N ARG A 63 -20.44 10.28 4.75
CA ARG A 63 -21.03 10.83 3.53
C ARG A 63 -21.67 12.19 3.75
N SER A 64 -22.49 12.33 4.79
CA SER A 64 -23.14 13.59 5.13
C SER A 64 -22.13 14.69 5.46
N ILE A 65 -21.05 14.38 6.19
CA ILE A 65 -20.03 15.38 6.53
C ILE A 65 -19.21 15.79 5.30
N LEU A 66 -18.82 14.83 4.47
CA LEU A 66 -18.03 15.07 3.26
C LEU A 66 -18.74 16.02 2.27
N ASP A 67 -20.07 15.95 2.16
CA ASP A 67 -20.86 16.88 1.34
C ASP A 67 -20.84 18.33 1.83
N HIS A 68 -20.48 18.56 3.11
CA HIS A 68 -20.44 19.88 3.73
C HIS A 68 -19.04 20.46 3.86
N ILE A 69 -17.98 19.67 3.65
CA ILE A 69 -16.60 20.16 3.72
C ILE A 69 -16.31 21.04 2.50
N LYS A 70 -15.74 22.23 2.75
CA LYS A 70 -15.25 23.10 1.68
C LYS A 70 -14.10 22.41 0.96
N ILE A 71 -14.39 22.02 -0.27
CA ILE A 71 -13.61 21.12 -1.11
C ILE A 71 -12.14 21.53 -1.31
N ASN A 72 -11.77 22.81 -1.22
CA ASN A 72 -10.42 23.24 -1.63
C ASN A 72 -9.40 23.38 -0.51
N GLU A 73 -9.80 23.53 0.76
CA GLU A 73 -8.85 23.89 1.84
C GLU A 73 -8.39 22.68 2.66
N TYR A 74 -9.26 21.70 2.87
CA TYR A 74 -9.00 20.58 3.79
C TYR A 74 -9.16 19.19 3.16
N ARG A 75 -9.38 19.15 1.84
CA ARG A 75 -9.68 17.90 1.13
C ARG A 75 -8.53 16.91 1.17
N ASP A 76 -7.30 17.39 1.00
CA ASP A 76 -6.11 16.55 1.09
C ASP A 76 -5.88 16.01 2.50
N ASP A 77 -6.08 16.81 3.53
CA ASP A 77 -5.92 16.37 4.92
C ASP A 77 -6.97 15.32 5.29
N VAL A 78 -8.24 15.56 4.97
CA VAL A 78 -9.33 14.59 5.21
C VAL A 78 -9.14 13.33 4.38
N GLY A 79 -8.74 13.49 3.12
CA GLY A 79 -8.46 12.40 2.20
C GLY A 79 -7.36 11.49 2.74
N ARG A 80 -6.20 12.05 3.08
CA ARG A 80 -5.05 11.31 3.61
C ARG A 80 -5.37 10.69 4.97
N ASP A 81 -5.72 11.52 5.96
CA ASP A 81 -5.85 11.07 7.34
C ASP A 81 -7.03 10.10 7.48
N GLY A 82 -8.14 10.36 6.78
CA GLY A 82 -9.31 9.48 6.74
C GLY A 82 -9.00 8.13 6.09
N THR A 83 -8.23 8.12 5.00
CA THR A 83 -7.82 6.86 4.34
C THR A 83 -6.85 6.07 5.22
N ASP A 84 -5.89 6.74 5.86
CA ASP A 84 -4.91 6.11 6.76
C ASP A 84 -5.60 5.40 7.94
N VAL A 85 -6.58 6.04 8.60
CA VAL A 85 -7.31 5.43 9.73
C VAL A 85 -8.27 4.31 9.29
N ALA A 86 -8.90 4.46 8.12
CA ALA A 86 -9.78 3.43 7.58
C ALA A 86 -9.00 2.17 7.20
N ALA A 87 -7.83 2.35 6.58
CA ALA A 87 -6.94 1.27 6.19
C ALA A 87 -6.38 0.50 7.38
N ALA A 88 -5.97 1.19 8.46
CA ALA A 88 -5.53 0.57 9.71
C ALA A 88 -6.59 -0.36 10.33
N LYS A 89 -7.87 -0.14 10.02
CA LYS A 89 -9.01 -0.91 10.54
C LYS A 89 -9.67 -1.83 9.51
N GLY A 90 -9.19 -1.83 8.27
CA GLY A 90 -9.74 -2.67 7.20
C GLY A 90 -11.11 -2.22 6.67
N TYR A 91 -11.46 -0.94 6.83
CA TYR A 91 -12.76 -0.41 6.39
C TYR A 91 -12.76 -0.06 4.90
N THR A 92 -12.82 -1.08 4.05
CA THR A 92 -12.72 -0.96 2.59
C THR A 92 -13.71 0.03 1.97
N GLU A 93 -14.98 0.01 2.39
CA GLU A 93 -15.99 0.92 1.82
C GLU A 93 -15.79 2.39 2.24
N ILE A 94 -15.18 2.62 3.40
CA ILE A 94 -14.76 3.96 3.83
C ILE A 94 -13.63 4.46 2.94
N ILE A 95 -12.61 3.62 2.66
CA ILE A 95 -11.49 3.96 1.76
C ILE A 95 -12.04 4.38 0.39
N LYS A 96 -12.93 3.57 -0.19
CA LYS A 96 -13.54 3.88 -1.49
C LYS A 96 -14.41 5.14 -1.45
N LEU A 97 -15.18 5.35 -0.39
CA LEU A 97 -16.00 6.56 -0.22
C LEU A 97 -15.13 7.82 -0.15
N ILE A 98 -14.07 7.79 0.65
CA ILE A 98 -13.12 8.92 0.77
C ILE A 98 -12.45 9.18 -0.56
N TYR A 99 -11.96 8.13 -1.24
CA TYR A 99 -11.34 8.27 -2.55
C TYR A 99 -12.26 8.99 -3.55
N ARG A 100 -13.50 8.51 -3.71
CA ARG A 100 -14.49 9.12 -4.62
C ARG A 100 -14.73 10.59 -4.31
N TRP A 101 -14.78 10.95 -3.04
CA TRP A 101 -14.95 12.34 -2.61
C TRP A 101 -13.69 13.18 -2.84
N TRP A 102 -12.51 12.60 -2.64
CA TRP A 102 -11.23 13.29 -2.74
C TRP A 102 -10.93 13.72 -4.18
N VAL A 103 -11.11 12.82 -5.15
CA VAL A 103 -10.85 13.13 -6.57
C VAL A 103 -12.08 13.71 -7.29
N LYS A 104 -13.18 13.96 -6.57
CA LYS A 104 -14.42 14.49 -7.12
C LYS A 104 -14.19 15.84 -7.80
N ASP A 105 -14.94 16.08 -8.88
CA ASP A 105 -14.91 17.32 -9.66
C ASP A 105 -13.54 17.60 -10.29
N SER A 106 -12.76 16.55 -10.58
CA SER A 106 -11.42 16.63 -11.19
C SER A 106 -10.40 17.37 -10.33
N TYR A 107 -10.60 17.34 -9.02
CA TYR A 107 -9.61 17.86 -8.09
C TYR A 107 -8.34 17.02 -8.16
N ALA A 108 -7.21 17.69 -8.38
CA ALA A 108 -5.89 17.09 -8.34
C ALA A 108 -5.35 17.18 -6.90
N PRO A 109 -5.21 16.06 -6.18
CA PRO A 109 -4.64 16.06 -4.84
C PRO A 109 -3.22 16.64 -4.82
N THR A 110 -2.95 17.55 -3.89
CA THR A 110 -1.60 18.13 -3.72
C THR A 110 -0.78 17.41 -2.67
N GLN A 111 -1.42 16.55 -1.87
CA GLN A 111 -0.79 15.71 -0.88
C GLN A 111 -1.14 14.25 -1.14
N LEU A 112 -0.12 13.39 -1.03
CA LEU A 112 -0.23 11.97 -1.31
C LEU A 112 -0.39 11.19 0.00
N CYS A 113 -1.27 10.21 -0.01
CA CYS A 113 -1.42 9.19 1.01
C CYS A 113 -0.33 8.12 0.81
N LYS A 114 0.49 7.94 1.85
CA LYS A 114 1.65 7.04 1.85
C LYS A 114 1.53 5.89 2.84
N LEU A 115 0.77 6.09 3.93
CA LEU A 115 0.75 5.15 5.06
C LEU A 115 -0.40 4.15 4.99
N ALA A 116 -1.48 4.45 4.28
CA ALA A 116 -2.66 3.58 4.22
C ALA A 116 -2.34 2.13 3.82
N LEU A 117 -1.50 1.91 2.79
CA LEU A 117 -1.13 0.55 2.40
C LEU A 117 -0.42 -0.18 3.54
N MET A 118 0.61 0.44 4.12
CA MET A 118 1.35 -0.12 5.24
C MET A 118 0.46 -0.38 6.47
N ASN A 119 -0.52 0.48 6.74
CA ASN A 119 -1.49 0.29 7.81
C ASN A 119 -2.41 -0.91 7.54
N ALA A 120 -2.88 -1.08 6.30
CA ALA A 120 -3.71 -2.22 5.91
C ALA A 120 -2.94 -3.54 5.97
N VAL A 121 -1.72 -3.57 5.43
CA VAL A 121 -0.81 -4.73 5.55
C VAL A 121 -0.53 -5.02 7.01
N ASN A 122 -0.24 -3.99 7.81
CA ASN A 122 0.08 -4.20 9.21
C ASN A 122 -1.07 -4.78 10.03
N GLY A 123 -2.31 -4.46 9.65
CA GLY A 123 -3.53 -4.98 10.26
C GLY A 123 -4.04 -6.29 9.65
N GLY A 124 -3.39 -6.84 8.62
CA GLY A 124 -3.84 -8.08 7.95
C GLY A 124 -5.09 -7.90 7.08
N HIS A 125 -5.36 -6.68 6.61
CA HIS A 125 -6.63 -6.32 5.97
C HIS A 125 -6.59 -6.52 4.45
N LEU A 126 -6.70 -7.77 3.98
CA LEU A 126 -6.62 -8.16 2.56
C LEU A 126 -7.48 -7.29 1.63
N GLU A 127 -8.76 -7.12 1.94
CA GLU A 127 -9.69 -6.37 1.08
C GLU A 127 -9.37 -4.87 1.04
N ALA A 128 -8.78 -4.32 2.10
CA ALA A 128 -8.32 -2.94 2.11
C ALA A 128 -7.05 -2.79 1.25
N VAL A 129 -6.10 -3.73 1.35
CA VAL A 129 -4.92 -3.78 0.47
C VAL A 129 -5.33 -3.85 -1.00
N ARG A 130 -6.25 -4.76 -1.34
CA ARG A 130 -6.78 -4.88 -2.71
C ARG A 130 -7.43 -3.59 -3.19
N ALA A 131 -8.24 -2.94 -2.36
CA ALA A 131 -8.86 -1.67 -2.73
C ALA A 131 -7.86 -0.52 -2.88
N LEU A 132 -6.75 -0.52 -2.14
CA LEU A 132 -5.72 0.52 -2.26
C LEU A 132 -4.84 0.35 -3.51
N LEU A 133 -4.65 -0.89 -3.98
CA LEU A 133 -3.76 -1.21 -5.10
C LEU A 133 -4.48 -1.40 -6.45
N SER A 134 -5.72 -1.85 -6.44
CA SER A 134 -6.46 -2.15 -7.68
C SER A 134 -6.97 -0.90 -8.39
N ASN A 135 -7.14 -1.03 -9.71
CA ASN A 135 -7.66 0.02 -10.58
C ASN A 135 -9.20 0.13 -10.58
N TRP A 136 -9.89 -0.25 -9.49
CA TRP A 136 -11.36 -0.20 -9.41
C TRP A 136 -11.92 1.20 -9.71
N HIS A 137 -11.17 2.22 -9.32
CA HIS A 137 -11.53 3.61 -9.57
C HIS A 137 -11.52 3.97 -11.05
N TRP A 138 -10.66 3.35 -11.88
CA TRP A 138 -10.70 3.55 -13.32
C TRP A 138 -12.05 3.08 -13.88
N VAL A 139 -12.49 1.87 -13.53
CA VAL A 139 -13.78 1.34 -14.02
C VAL A 139 -14.95 2.24 -13.62
N GLU A 140 -14.91 2.82 -12.42
CA GLU A 140 -15.97 3.70 -11.92
C GLU A 140 -15.89 5.13 -12.48
N LEU A 141 -14.69 5.68 -12.72
CA LEU A 141 -14.48 7.08 -13.11
C LEU A 141 -14.29 7.30 -14.63
N VAL A 142 -13.93 6.27 -15.40
CA VAL A 142 -13.66 6.34 -16.85
C VAL A 142 -14.93 6.55 -17.69
N ASN A 143 -16.13 6.41 -17.11
CA ASN A 143 -17.35 6.88 -17.77
C ASN A 143 -17.49 8.41 -17.83
N SER A 144 -16.54 9.15 -17.25
CA SER A 144 -16.52 10.62 -17.26
C SER A 144 -15.21 11.18 -17.81
N ARG A 145 -15.04 11.12 -19.13
CA ARG A 145 -14.39 12.18 -19.93
C ARG A 145 -12.96 12.59 -19.52
N TRP A 146 -12.00 11.67 -19.55
CA TRP A 146 -10.57 12.01 -19.53
C TRP A 146 -9.85 11.23 -20.63
N GLY A 147 -9.15 11.95 -21.51
CA GLY A 147 -8.14 11.35 -22.38
C GLY A 147 -6.94 10.90 -21.55
N ASP A 148 -5.96 10.28 -22.20
CA ASP A 148 -4.71 9.67 -21.68
C ASP A 148 -3.84 10.49 -20.69
N ASP A 149 -4.32 11.59 -20.12
CA ASP A 149 -3.55 12.39 -19.17
C ASP A 149 -3.43 11.64 -17.83
N ASP A 150 -2.18 11.33 -17.46
CA ASP A 150 -1.74 10.83 -16.14
C ASP A 150 -2.36 11.66 -15.01
N VAL A 151 -3.54 11.25 -14.51
CA VAL A 151 -4.10 11.83 -13.30
C VAL A 151 -3.20 11.42 -12.14
N GLU A 152 -2.59 12.41 -11.49
CA GLU A 152 -1.81 12.17 -10.27
C GLU A 152 -2.74 11.57 -9.19
N HIS A 153 -2.62 10.26 -9.00
CA HIS A 153 -3.44 9.52 -8.06
C HIS A 153 -3.04 9.94 -6.63
N PRO A 154 -3.98 10.13 -5.69
CA PRO A 154 -3.65 10.46 -4.29
C PRO A 154 -2.80 9.41 -3.55
N TYR A 155 -2.43 8.30 -4.18
CA TYR A 155 -1.76 7.17 -3.55
C TYR A 155 -0.33 7.05 -4.07
N ASN A 156 0.63 7.09 -3.16
CA ASN A 156 2.05 6.91 -3.47
C ASN A 156 2.65 5.99 -2.41
N PHE A 157 2.54 4.69 -2.69
CA PHE A 157 2.92 3.65 -1.75
C PHE A 157 4.30 3.08 -2.09
N ASP A 158 5.07 2.77 -1.06
CA ASP A 158 6.25 1.93 -1.18
C ASP A 158 5.80 0.46 -1.19
N LEU A 159 5.76 -0.14 -2.39
CA LEU A 159 5.31 -1.52 -2.54
C LEU A 159 6.32 -2.54 -2.02
N LEU A 160 7.63 -2.22 -2.00
CA LEU A 160 8.64 -3.12 -1.46
C LEU A 160 8.57 -3.17 0.06
N GLU A 161 8.42 -2.02 0.71
CA GLU A 161 8.22 -1.97 2.17
C GLU A 161 6.96 -2.74 2.58
N ALA A 162 5.88 -2.60 1.80
CA ALA A 162 4.63 -3.34 2.02
C ALA A 162 4.79 -4.85 1.80
N LEU A 163 5.55 -5.26 0.78
CA LEU A 163 5.85 -6.65 0.48
C LEU A 163 6.64 -7.30 1.63
N GLU A 164 7.73 -6.67 2.05
CA GLU A 164 8.58 -7.13 3.16
C GLU A 164 7.78 -7.26 4.46
N ALA A 165 6.92 -6.28 4.76
CA ALA A 165 6.07 -6.34 5.95
C ALA A 165 5.02 -7.46 5.90
N ALA A 166 4.54 -7.85 4.72
CA ALA A 166 3.59 -8.94 4.54
C ALA A 166 4.28 -10.32 4.62
N GLU A 167 5.44 -10.47 4.01
CA GLU A 167 6.26 -11.69 4.05
C GLU A 167 6.70 -11.99 5.49
N THR A 168 7.25 -11.00 6.20
CA THR A 168 7.74 -11.17 7.58
C THR A 168 6.63 -11.59 8.57
N LYS A 169 5.36 -11.40 8.20
CA LYS A 169 4.18 -11.83 8.97
C LYS A 169 3.58 -13.15 8.49
N GLY A 170 4.03 -13.69 7.36
CA GLY A 170 3.47 -14.89 6.73
C GLY A 170 2.09 -14.67 6.12
N GLU A 171 1.75 -13.44 5.73
CA GLU A 171 0.44 -13.09 5.16
C GLU A 171 0.44 -13.32 3.63
N TYR A 172 0.48 -14.60 3.21
CA TYR A 172 0.56 -15.03 1.81
C TYR A 172 -0.40 -14.28 0.88
N ASN A 173 -1.68 -14.23 1.25
CA ASN A 173 -2.71 -13.61 0.41
C ASN A 173 -2.48 -12.11 0.22
N ILE A 174 -1.84 -11.42 1.18
CA ILE A 174 -1.58 -9.99 1.12
C ILE A 174 -0.42 -9.73 0.18
N TYR A 175 0.72 -10.40 0.37
CA TYR A 175 1.86 -10.17 -0.53
C TYR A 175 1.54 -10.61 -1.95
N ARG A 176 0.71 -11.65 -2.15
CA ARG A 176 0.25 -12.06 -3.47
C ARG A 176 -0.57 -10.96 -4.17
N VAL A 177 -1.44 -10.25 -3.44
CA VAL A 177 -2.16 -9.08 -3.99
C VAL A 177 -1.21 -7.93 -4.30
N ILE A 178 -0.16 -7.75 -3.49
CA ILE A 178 0.90 -6.78 -3.79
C ILE A 178 1.58 -7.16 -5.11
N CYS A 179 1.96 -8.43 -5.30
CA CYS A 179 2.54 -8.93 -6.55
C CYS A 179 1.57 -8.78 -7.74
N GLU A 180 0.27 -9.05 -7.58
CA GLU A 180 -0.75 -8.93 -8.63
C GLU A 180 -0.92 -7.48 -9.16
N HIS A 181 -0.76 -6.49 -8.30
CA HIS A 181 -1.05 -5.08 -8.61
C HIS A 181 0.18 -4.19 -8.58
N ASN A 182 1.37 -4.78 -8.60
CA ASN A 182 2.59 -4.01 -8.55
C ASN A 182 2.87 -3.27 -9.87
N LYS A 183 3.56 -2.14 -9.77
CA LYS A 183 4.00 -1.33 -10.93
C LYS A 183 5.52 -1.35 -11.12
N ILE A 184 6.22 -2.21 -10.39
CA ILE A 184 7.68 -2.27 -10.32
C ILE A 184 8.18 -3.72 -10.34
N PRO A 185 7.74 -4.57 -11.29
CA PRO A 185 7.98 -6.02 -11.22
C PRO A 185 9.47 -6.33 -11.18
N GLY A 186 10.29 -5.59 -11.93
CA GLY A 186 11.74 -5.76 -11.89
C GLY A 186 12.39 -5.56 -10.52
N LYS A 187 11.91 -4.60 -9.72
CA LYS A 187 12.41 -4.41 -8.36
C LYS A 187 11.98 -5.55 -7.44
N MET A 188 10.78 -6.08 -7.62
CA MET A 188 10.28 -7.22 -6.83
C MET A 188 10.99 -8.52 -7.18
N PHE A 189 11.29 -8.78 -8.46
CA PHE A 189 12.12 -9.91 -8.87
C PHE A 189 13.50 -9.87 -8.21
N LEU A 190 14.17 -8.70 -8.24
CA LEU A 190 15.46 -8.52 -7.58
C LEU A 190 15.37 -8.77 -6.08
N TRP A 191 14.35 -8.19 -5.42
CA TRP A 191 14.11 -8.40 -3.99
C TRP A 191 13.93 -9.90 -3.68
N ALA A 192 13.12 -10.62 -4.45
CA ALA A 192 12.87 -12.05 -4.25
C ALA A 192 14.16 -12.89 -4.41
N ALA A 193 14.97 -12.60 -5.43
CA ALA A 193 16.27 -13.24 -5.62
C ALA A 193 17.29 -12.91 -4.52
N GLU A 194 17.23 -11.69 -3.96
CA GLU A 194 18.07 -11.29 -2.83
C GLU A 194 17.67 -12.00 -1.52
N HIS A 195 16.39 -12.31 -1.35
CA HIS A 195 15.86 -12.97 -0.15
C HIS A 195 15.72 -14.49 -0.29
N ASP A 196 16.02 -15.06 -1.47
CA ASP A 196 15.81 -16.48 -1.80
C ASP A 196 14.33 -16.91 -1.61
N ASP A 197 13.42 -16.02 -1.98
CA ASP A 197 11.98 -16.21 -1.85
C ASP A 197 11.38 -16.62 -3.20
N LEU A 198 11.25 -17.93 -3.41
CA LEU A 198 10.65 -18.48 -4.62
C LEU A 198 9.15 -18.15 -4.74
N ASP A 199 8.41 -18.08 -3.63
CA ASP A 199 6.96 -17.88 -3.67
C ASP A 199 6.64 -16.47 -4.21
N VAL A 200 7.34 -15.45 -3.71
CA VAL A 200 7.24 -14.09 -4.25
C VAL A 200 7.73 -14.04 -5.70
N PHE A 201 8.83 -14.74 -6.01
CA PHE A 201 9.35 -14.78 -7.38
C PHE A 201 8.33 -15.37 -8.37
N ASP A 202 7.69 -16.49 -8.02
CA ASP A 202 6.67 -17.16 -8.83
C ASP A 202 5.41 -16.30 -8.96
N ASP A 203 4.94 -15.65 -7.89
CA ASP A 203 3.78 -14.76 -7.97
C ASP A 203 4.06 -13.54 -8.88
N VAL A 204 5.24 -12.90 -8.76
CA VAL A 204 5.60 -11.78 -9.66
C VAL A 204 5.71 -12.28 -11.11
N TYR A 205 6.31 -13.45 -11.34
CA TYR A 205 6.38 -14.07 -12.66
C TYR A 205 4.97 -14.33 -13.24
N TYR A 206 4.09 -14.96 -12.46
CA TYR A 206 2.75 -15.30 -12.88
C TYR A 206 1.96 -14.07 -13.37
N PHE A 207 2.09 -12.93 -12.68
CA PHE A 207 1.37 -11.70 -13.04
C PHE A 207 2.09 -10.82 -14.07
N HIS A 208 3.44 -10.83 -14.13
CA HIS A 208 4.22 -9.80 -14.84
C HIS A 208 5.38 -10.31 -15.72
N HIS A 209 5.50 -11.61 -15.98
CA HIS A 209 6.65 -12.16 -16.73
C HIS A 209 6.91 -11.52 -18.10
N LEU A 210 5.88 -11.06 -18.82
CA LEU A 210 6.03 -10.44 -20.15
C LEU A 210 6.40 -8.95 -20.10
N ASP A 211 6.28 -8.32 -18.93
CA ASP A 211 6.41 -6.87 -18.82
C ASP A 211 7.88 -6.43 -18.71
N ASP A 212 8.78 -7.30 -18.24
CA ASP A 212 10.13 -6.90 -17.81
C ASP A 212 11.17 -8.04 -17.86
N MET A 213 11.43 -8.56 -19.07
CA MET A 213 12.40 -9.64 -19.30
C MET A 213 13.83 -9.28 -18.87
N ASP A 214 14.22 -8.00 -19.00
CA ASP A 214 15.52 -7.50 -18.54
C ASP A 214 15.71 -7.73 -17.05
N ASN A 215 14.75 -7.31 -16.23
CA ASN A 215 14.87 -7.46 -14.79
C ASN A 215 14.64 -8.91 -14.34
N LEU A 216 13.84 -9.70 -15.05
CA LEU A 216 13.76 -11.16 -14.83
C LEU A 216 15.15 -11.80 -14.99
N TYR A 217 15.88 -11.46 -16.07
CA TYR A 217 17.23 -11.97 -16.29
C TYR A 217 18.23 -11.47 -15.24
N ARG A 218 18.16 -10.18 -14.86
CA ARG A 218 18.99 -9.63 -13.76
C ARG A 218 18.76 -10.36 -12.45
N ALA A 219 17.50 -10.63 -12.11
CA ALA A 219 17.16 -11.37 -10.91
C ALA A 219 17.65 -12.82 -10.96
N MET A 220 17.57 -13.47 -12.13
CA MET A 220 18.20 -14.79 -12.33
C MET A 220 19.71 -14.75 -12.06
N LEU A 221 20.43 -13.73 -12.55
CA LEU A 221 21.86 -13.59 -12.28
C LEU A 221 22.17 -13.38 -10.80
N VAL A 222 21.34 -12.59 -10.10
CA VAL A 222 21.45 -12.43 -8.64
C VAL A 222 21.23 -13.77 -7.94
N ALA A 223 20.17 -14.51 -8.29
CA ALA A 223 19.89 -15.85 -7.78
C ALA A 223 21.07 -16.81 -8.01
N VAL A 224 21.62 -16.84 -9.22
CA VAL A 224 22.82 -17.63 -9.56
C VAL A 224 23.99 -17.23 -8.67
N SER A 225 24.28 -15.93 -8.54
CA SER A 225 25.43 -15.45 -7.74
C SER A 225 25.32 -15.82 -6.26
N ARG A 226 24.10 -15.96 -5.75
CA ARG A 226 23.77 -16.28 -4.36
C ARG A 226 23.58 -17.77 -4.11
N GLY A 227 23.40 -18.57 -5.16
CA GLY A 227 23.14 -20.01 -5.05
C GLY A 227 21.67 -20.35 -4.79
N CYS A 228 20.74 -19.47 -5.15
CA CYS A 228 19.29 -19.64 -4.99
C CYS A 228 18.76 -20.66 -6.01
N LEU A 229 19.03 -21.94 -5.76
CA LEU A 229 18.88 -23.03 -6.72
C LEU A 229 17.45 -23.18 -7.25
N ASP A 230 16.45 -23.03 -6.38
CA ASP A 230 15.05 -23.25 -6.78
C ASP A 230 14.55 -22.14 -7.72
N ILE A 231 14.96 -20.89 -7.49
CA ILE A 231 14.71 -19.78 -8.41
C ILE A 231 15.42 -20.01 -9.75
N VAL A 232 16.68 -20.45 -9.74
CA VAL A 232 17.42 -20.70 -10.99
C VAL A 232 16.80 -21.82 -11.81
N LYS A 233 16.39 -22.92 -11.15
CA LYS A 233 15.66 -24.02 -11.80
C LYS A 233 14.34 -23.54 -12.36
N PHE A 234 13.56 -22.80 -11.56
CA PHE A 234 12.29 -22.23 -11.99
C PHE A 234 12.44 -21.41 -13.28
N VAL A 235 13.39 -20.47 -13.31
CA VAL A 235 13.60 -19.61 -14.48
C VAL A 235 14.09 -20.43 -15.68
N THR A 236 15.00 -21.38 -15.47
CA THR A 236 15.52 -22.24 -16.56
C THR A 236 14.42 -23.11 -17.17
N ASP A 237 13.57 -23.70 -16.34
CA ASP A 237 12.47 -24.57 -16.77
C ASP A 237 11.36 -23.79 -17.49
N LYS A 238 11.07 -22.57 -17.05
CA LYS A 238 9.99 -21.74 -17.61
C LYS A 238 10.42 -20.93 -18.83
N CYS A 239 11.64 -20.40 -18.81
CA CYS A 239 12.08 -19.35 -19.74
C CYS A 239 13.45 -19.62 -20.37
N GLY A 240 14.08 -20.79 -20.13
CA GLY A 240 15.48 -21.03 -20.50
C GLY A 240 15.82 -20.75 -21.97
N ALA A 241 14.98 -21.21 -22.91
CA ALA A 241 15.23 -20.96 -24.33
C ALA A 241 15.02 -19.48 -24.72
N GLU A 242 13.94 -18.86 -24.22
CA GLU A 242 13.58 -17.48 -24.54
C GLU A 242 14.56 -16.46 -23.96
N LEU A 243 15.02 -16.68 -22.71
CA LEU A 243 16.02 -15.82 -22.06
C LEU A 243 17.38 -15.92 -22.74
N LEU A 244 17.78 -17.11 -23.20
CA LEU A 244 19.03 -17.26 -23.92
C LEU A 244 18.99 -16.50 -25.25
N ASP A 245 17.94 -16.70 -26.04
CA ASP A 245 17.77 -15.99 -27.32
C ASP A 245 17.68 -14.47 -27.15
N TYR A 246 17.07 -13.99 -26.06
CA TYR A 246 17.00 -12.58 -25.70
C TYR A 246 18.39 -11.97 -25.42
N VAL A 247 19.24 -12.69 -24.68
CA VAL A 247 20.55 -12.20 -24.20
C VAL A 247 21.64 -12.29 -25.26
N TYR A 248 21.52 -13.18 -26.25
CA TYR A 248 22.48 -13.29 -27.35
C TYR A 248 22.62 -12.00 -28.20
N GLY A 249 21.75 -11.02 -28.01
CA GLY A 249 21.81 -9.71 -28.67
C GLY A 249 22.38 -8.54 -27.85
N ASP A 250 22.66 -8.71 -26.54
CA ASP A 250 23.07 -7.61 -25.65
C ASP A 250 24.29 -7.97 -24.78
N ASP A 251 25.45 -7.39 -25.13
CA ASP A 251 26.72 -7.56 -24.41
C ASP A 251 26.69 -7.04 -22.94
N SER A 252 25.62 -6.35 -22.54
CA SER A 252 25.45 -5.82 -21.18
C SER A 252 25.20 -6.89 -20.12
N PHE A 253 24.86 -8.12 -20.54
CA PHE A 253 24.44 -9.19 -19.66
C PHE A 253 25.49 -10.30 -19.55
N PRO A 254 26.06 -10.56 -18.35
CA PRO A 254 26.97 -11.68 -18.19
C PRO A 254 26.21 -13.00 -18.34
N CYS A 255 26.87 -13.99 -18.96
CA CYS A 255 26.36 -15.36 -19.06
C CYS A 255 26.11 -15.96 -17.64
N PRO A 256 25.00 -16.68 -17.40
CA PRO A 256 24.67 -17.23 -16.08
C PRO A 256 25.73 -18.22 -15.60
N LEU A 257 26.23 -19.08 -16.49
CA LEU A 257 27.30 -20.03 -16.19
C LEU A 257 28.60 -19.32 -15.77
N VAL A 258 28.96 -18.23 -16.44
CA VAL A 258 30.14 -17.43 -16.07
C VAL A 258 29.96 -16.81 -14.68
N THR A 259 28.74 -16.34 -14.37
CA THR A 259 28.40 -15.81 -13.05
C THR A 259 28.49 -16.89 -11.97
N ALA A 260 27.97 -18.10 -12.21
CA ALA A 260 28.06 -19.22 -11.28
C ALA A 260 29.52 -19.60 -10.97
N ILE A 261 30.38 -19.66 -12.00
CA ILE A 261 31.82 -19.92 -11.87
C ILE A 261 32.49 -18.83 -11.02
N LYS A 262 32.24 -17.55 -11.34
CA LYS A 262 32.81 -16.40 -10.61
C LYS A 262 32.45 -16.43 -9.12
N HIS A 263 31.24 -16.85 -8.79
CA HIS A 263 30.74 -16.92 -7.41
C HIS A 263 30.93 -18.29 -6.75
N SER A 264 31.62 -19.24 -7.41
CA SER A 264 31.88 -20.60 -6.90
C SER A 264 30.63 -21.42 -6.56
N GLN A 265 29.54 -21.20 -7.30
CA GLN A 265 28.23 -21.81 -7.02
C GLN A 265 28.10 -23.16 -7.74
N ARG A 266 28.66 -24.22 -7.12
CA ARG A 266 28.75 -25.56 -7.75
C ARG A 266 27.40 -26.20 -8.05
N GLU A 267 26.46 -26.10 -7.13
CA GLU A 267 25.13 -26.72 -7.28
C GLU A 267 24.31 -26.10 -8.42
N VAL A 268 24.62 -24.86 -8.81
CA VAL A 268 23.98 -24.16 -9.93
C VAL A 268 24.63 -24.52 -11.28
N MET A 269 25.85 -25.06 -11.27
CA MET A 269 26.58 -25.46 -12.48
C MET A 269 26.29 -26.90 -12.92
N GLU A 270 25.67 -27.70 -12.05
CA GLU A 270 25.33 -29.12 -12.26
C GLU A 270 23.92 -29.28 -12.81
#